data_AF-A0AAV4AD88-F1
#
_entry.id   AF-A0AAV4AD88-F1
#
_cell.length_a   1.000
_cell.length_b   1.000
_cell.length_c   1.000
_cell.angle_alpha   90.00
_cell.angle_beta   90.00
_cell.angle_gamma   90.00
#
_symmetry.space_group_name_H-M   'P 1'
#
loop_
_entity.id
_entity.type
_entity.pdbx_description
1 polymer ?
#
loop_
_entity_poly.entity_id
_entity_poly.type
_entity_poly.pdbx_seq_one_letter_code
_entity_poly.pdbx_strand_id
1 'polypeptide(L)'
;MVKKSCDSRDERGQVVYSPNQRARTEPTGKRRGGYCVCGPDVKDSYDGPLYDGPICLNLGSTEDKDKDEEEEEEEEEEEEEEEEEEEEEEKEEEEEKKKKKKKKKKKKKKKKKKKKKKKKKKNEELEGRTRRRRRRSISIRRMKRRMG
;
A
#
# COMPACT_ATOMS: atom_id res chain seq x y z
N MET A 1 -33.20 -24.45 -28.88
CA MET A 1 -32.40 -23.97 -27.75
C MET A 1 -31.49 -22.83 -28.21
N VAL A 2 -31.82 -21.58 -27.89
CA VAL A 2 -31.04 -20.40 -28.29
C VAL A 2 -30.08 -20.04 -27.16
N LYS A 3 -28.78 -20.25 -27.35
CA LYS A 3 -27.73 -19.85 -26.40
C LYS A 3 -27.64 -18.31 -26.40
N LYS A 4 -28.12 -17.66 -25.33
CA LYS A 4 -27.88 -16.22 -25.09
C LYS A 4 -26.41 -16.04 -24.69
N SER A 5 -25.57 -15.55 -25.60
CA SER A 5 -24.22 -15.11 -25.29
C SER A 5 -24.28 -13.72 -24.64
N CYS A 6 -24.02 -13.67 -23.35
CA CYS A 6 -24.04 -12.45 -22.54
C CYS A 6 -22.71 -11.69 -22.63
N ASP A 7 -22.18 -11.45 -23.83
CA ASP A 7 -20.95 -10.66 -23.99
C ASP A 7 -21.27 -9.18 -24.07
N SER A 8 -21.27 -8.54 -22.91
CA SER A 8 -21.42 -7.09 -22.78
C SER A 8 -20.10 -6.41 -23.19
N ARG A 9 -20.03 -5.86 -24.40
CA ARG A 9 -18.89 -5.05 -24.88
C ARG A 9 -19.00 -3.61 -24.39
N ASP A 10 -17.88 -2.99 -23.99
CA ASP A 10 -17.86 -1.56 -23.66
C ASP A 10 -17.93 -0.66 -24.91
N GLU A 11 -18.03 0.66 -24.70
CA GLU A 11 -18.04 1.65 -25.79
C GLU A 11 -16.76 1.65 -26.66
N ARG A 12 -15.75 0.86 -26.30
CA ARG A 12 -14.51 0.66 -27.06
C ARG A 12 -14.40 -0.74 -27.69
N GLY A 13 -15.47 -1.53 -27.64
CA GLY A 13 -15.53 -2.87 -28.21
C GLY A 13 -14.72 -3.91 -27.43
N GLN A 14 -14.22 -3.59 -26.24
CA GLN A 14 -13.53 -4.55 -25.39
C GLN A 14 -14.53 -5.35 -24.58
N VAL A 15 -14.29 -6.66 -24.48
CA VAL A 15 -15.08 -7.56 -23.64
C VAL A 15 -14.74 -7.24 -22.19
N VAL A 16 -15.70 -6.69 -21.44
CA VAL A 16 -15.51 -6.37 -20.02
C VAL A 16 -15.98 -7.57 -19.22
N TYR A 17 -15.03 -8.41 -18.80
CA TYR A 17 -15.31 -9.45 -17.82
C TYR A 17 -15.65 -8.79 -16.47
N SER A 18 -16.84 -9.07 -15.94
CA SER A 18 -17.26 -8.61 -14.61
C SER A 18 -16.30 -9.12 -13.54
N PRO A 19 -15.64 -8.27 -12.74
CA PRO A 19 -14.59 -8.69 -11.80
C PRO A 19 -15.08 -9.49 -10.58
N ASN A 20 -16.36 -9.86 -10.53
CA ASN A 20 -17.00 -10.39 -9.33
C ASN A 20 -17.14 -11.92 -9.32
N GLN A 21 -16.25 -12.63 -10.04
CA GLN A 21 -16.07 -14.08 -9.93
C GLN A 21 -14.68 -14.43 -9.39
N ARG A 22 -14.24 -13.76 -8.31
CA ARG A 22 -13.20 -14.33 -7.46
C ARG A 22 -13.80 -15.53 -6.74
N ALA A 23 -13.66 -16.69 -7.38
CA ALA A 23 -13.83 -17.98 -6.75
C ALA A 23 -13.07 -17.98 -5.42
N ARG A 24 -13.81 -18.19 -4.33
CA ARG A 24 -13.26 -18.64 -3.06
C ARG A 24 -12.73 -20.07 -3.30
N THR A 25 -11.47 -20.20 -3.67
CA THR A 25 -10.78 -21.47 -3.47
C THR A 25 -10.22 -21.44 -2.05
N GLU A 26 -10.87 -22.19 -1.17
CA GLU A 26 -10.40 -22.39 0.20
C GLU A 26 -9.03 -23.06 0.19
N PRO A 27 -8.07 -22.61 1.01
CA PRO A 27 -6.85 -23.36 1.23
C PRO A 27 -7.20 -24.59 2.08
N THR A 28 -7.24 -25.77 1.46
CA THR A 28 -7.30 -27.04 2.18
C THR A 28 -6.01 -27.23 2.97
N GLY A 29 -6.00 -26.73 4.20
CA GLY A 29 -4.94 -26.91 5.17
C GLY A 29 -4.81 -28.39 5.56
N LYS A 30 -3.90 -29.10 4.89
CA LYS A 30 -3.29 -30.33 5.41
C LYS A 30 -2.00 -29.94 6.12
N ARG A 31 -2.12 -29.49 7.37
CA ARG A 31 -1.00 -29.51 8.32
C ARG A 31 -0.80 -30.95 8.77
N ARG A 32 0.01 -31.71 8.02
CA ARG A 32 0.78 -32.83 8.60
C ARG A 32 1.94 -32.12 9.34
N GLY A 33 2.06 -32.20 10.67
CA GLY A 33 2.26 -33.44 11.41
C GLY A 33 3.76 -33.73 11.41
N GLY A 34 4.46 -33.42 12.50
CA GLY A 34 5.85 -33.85 12.70
C GLY A 34 6.79 -32.80 13.27
N TYR A 35 6.64 -32.44 14.55
CA TYR A 35 7.82 -32.28 15.39
C TYR A 35 7.80 -33.46 16.37
N CYS A 36 8.71 -34.40 16.16
CA CYS A 36 9.04 -35.37 17.20
C CYS A 36 9.68 -34.59 18.34
N VAL A 37 9.02 -34.62 19.50
CA VAL A 37 9.64 -34.30 20.77
C VAL A 37 10.54 -35.49 21.10
N CYS A 38 11.76 -35.48 20.58
CA CYS A 38 12.84 -36.28 21.14
C CYS A 38 13.37 -35.47 22.31
N GLY A 39 12.94 -35.82 23.52
CA GLY A 39 13.46 -35.19 24.73
C GLY A 39 14.98 -35.36 24.82
N PRO A 40 15.70 -34.43 25.46
CA PRO A 40 17.06 -34.73 25.86
C PRO A 40 17.00 -35.88 26.86
N ASP A 41 17.56 -37.03 26.46
CA ASP A 41 17.98 -38.09 27.38
C ASP A 41 18.92 -37.44 28.40
N VAL A 42 18.37 -37.12 29.56
CA VAL A 42 19.11 -36.72 30.75
C VAL A 42 19.86 -37.97 31.19
N LYS A 43 21.04 -38.19 30.62
CA LYS A 43 22.02 -39.10 31.21
C LYS A 43 22.62 -38.38 32.40
N ASP A 44 21.88 -38.49 33.51
CA ASP A 44 22.42 -38.46 34.86
C ASP A 44 23.48 -39.56 34.98
N SER A 45 24.75 -39.18 34.78
CA SER A 45 25.90 -39.97 35.23
C SER A 45 27.16 -39.10 35.14
N TYR A 46 27.21 -38.07 35.97
CA TYR A 46 28.48 -37.50 36.39
C TYR A 46 28.69 -37.84 37.88
N ASP A 47 29.11 -39.07 38.14
CA ASP A 47 29.84 -39.40 39.36
C ASP A 47 31.24 -38.76 39.26
N GLY A 48 31.30 -37.47 39.55
CA GLY A 48 32.55 -36.76 39.73
C GLY A 48 33.15 -37.13 41.10
N PRO A 49 34.46 -37.42 41.20
CA PRO A 49 35.10 -37.56 42.50
C PRO A 49 35.04 -36.23 43.24
N LEU A 50 34.55 -36.30 44.48
CA LEU A 50 34.70 -35.26 45.52
C LEU A 50 36.20 -34.96 45.67
N TYR A 51 36.69 -33.97 44.92
CA TYR A 51 37.99 -33.38 45.18
C TYR A 51 37.81 -32.37 46.32
N ASP A 52 38.14 -32.81 47.54
CA ASP A 52 38.54 -31.92 48.63
C ASP A 52 39.89 -31.28 48.24
N GLY A 53 39.81 -30.31 47.33
CA GLY A 53 40.90 -29.38 47.09
C GLY A 53 40.97 -28.37 48.24
N PRO A 54 42.16 -27.87 48.60
CA PRO A 54 42.28 -26.81 49.59
C PRO A 54 41.42 -25.63 49.15
N ILE A 55 40.67 -25.09 50.11
CA ILE A 55 39.93 -23.82 49.98
C ILE A 55 40.98 -22.76 49.66
N CYS A 56 41.28 -22.57 48.38
CA CYS A 56 41.88 -21.36 47.88
C CYS A 56 40.82 -20.29 48.17
N LEU A 57 41.03 -19.55 49.26
CA LEU A 57 40.41 -18.26 49.46
C LEU A 57 40.78 -17.42 48.23
N ASN A 58 39.97 -17.53 47.19
CA ASN A 58 39.91 -16.57 46.11
C ASN A 58 39.52 -15.26 46.80
N LEU A 59 40.52 -14.50 47.24
CA LEU A 59 40.41 -13.07 47.42
C LEU A 59 39.96 -12.54 46.08
N GLY A 60 38.64 -12.46 45.92
CA GLY A 60 38.00 -11.97 44.73
C GLY A 60 38.53 -10.58 44.43
N SER A 61 39.08 -10.43 43.23
CA SER A 61 39.21 -9.15 42.56
C SER A 61 37.85 -8.46 42.63
N THR A 62 37.69 -7.52 43.54
CA THR A 62 36.57 -6.59 43.55
C THR A 62 36.71 -5.53 42.46
N GLU A 63 37.85 -5.50 41.75
CA GLU A 63 38.15 -4.51 40.70
C GLU A 63 37.56 -4.86 39.32
N ASP A 64 37.03 -6.08 39.11
CA ASP A 64 36.38 -6.45 37.84
C ASP A 64 34.91 -6.00 37.75
N LYS A 65 34.33 -5.50 38.84
CA LYS A 65 32.89 -5.15 38.88
C LYS A 65 32.59 -3.75 38.35
N ASP A 66 33.50 -2.80 38.57
CA ASP A 66 33.33 -1.41 38.13
C ASP A 66 33.54 -1.26 36.60
N LYS A 67 34.20 -2.23 35.96
CA LYS A 67 34.45 -2.20 34.52
C LYS A 67 33.28 -2.74 33.68
N ASP A 68 32.44 -3.58 34.29
CA ASP A 68 31.22 -4.13 33.68
C ASP A 68 30.12 -3.06 33.62
N GLU A 69 30.00 -2.20 34.66
CA GLU A 69 29.01 -1.11 34.70
C GLU A 69 29.31 0.01 33.68
N GLU A 70 30.58 0.28 33.36
CA GLU A 70 30.97 1.29 32.36
C GLU A 70 30.72 0.81 30.91
N GLU A 71 30.81 -0.50 30.66
CA GLU A 71 30.51 -1.11 29.34
C GLU A 71 28.99 -1.22 29.10
N GLU A 72 28.20 -1.42 30.17
CA GLU A 72 26.72 -1.46 30.11
C GLU A 72 26.11 -0.05 29.86
N GLU A 73 26.70 1.02 30.42
CA GLU A 73 26.28 2.41 30.11
C GLU A 73 26.59 2.82 28.66
N GLU A 74 27.71 2.35 28.07
CA GLU A 74 28.09 2.67 26.69
C GLU A 74 27.19 1.93 25.66
N GLU A 75 26.75 0.70 25.97
CA GLU A 75 25.76 -0.04 25.15
C GLU A 75 24.36 0.60 25.19
N GLU A 76 23.92 1.14 26.33
CA GLU A 76 22.61 1.80 26.47
C GLU A 76 22.57 3.13 25.69
N GLU A 77 23.68 3.89 25.65
CA GLU A 77 23.79 5.14 24.89
C GLU A 77 23.79 4.89 23.35
N GLU A 78 24.41 3.78 22.89
CA GLU A 78 24.39 3.38 21.47
C GLU A 78 22.98 2.93 21.01
N GLU A 79 22.22 2.20 21.85
CA GLU A 79 20.83 1.82 21.54
C GLU A 79 19.89 3.04 21.45
N GLU A 80 20.07 4.05 22.31
CA GLU A 80 19.24 5.27 22.29
C GLU A 80 19.52 6.13 21.04
N GLU A 81 20.76 6.19 20.56
CA GLU A 81 21.13 6.89 19.32
C GLU A 81 20.58 6.19 18.07
N GLU A 82 20.56 4.85 18.05
CA GLU A 82 19.98 4.06 16.95
C GLU A 82 18.44 4.21 16.86
N GLU A 83 17.73 4.24 18.00
CA GLU A 83 16.28 4.51 18.03
C GLU A 83 15.93 5.92 17.53
N GLU A 84 16.74 6.95 17.86
CA GLU A 84 16.48 8.32 17.43
C GLU A 84 16.67 8.48 15.90
N GLU A 85 17.65 7.79 15.32
CA GLU A 85 17.90 7.80 13.87
C GLU A 85 16.78 7.09 13.09
N GLU A 86 16.27 5.94 13.58
CA GLU A 86 15.12 5.26 12.97
C GLU A 86 13.85 6.13 13.01
N GLU A 87 13.60 6.85 14.10
CA GLU A 87 12.41 7.71 14.22
C GLU A 87 12.47 8.93 13.27
N GLU A 88 13.67 9.45 12.99
CA GLU A 88 13.87 10.54 12.03
C GLU A 88 13.65 10.06 10.58
N GLU A 89 14.12 8.86 10.24
CA GLU A 89 13.94 8.27 8.91
C GLU A 89 12.45 7.97 8.61
N GLU A 90 11.70 7.44 9.60
CA GLU A 90 10.25 7.24 9.47
C GLU A 90 9.49 8.56 9.23
N LYS A 91 9.87 9.63 9.95
CA LYS A 91 9.27 10.97 9.79
C LYS A 91 9.52 11.51 8.37
N GLU A 92 10.72 11.32 7.82
CA GLU A 92 11.05 11.79 6.46
C GLU A 92 10.27 10.99 5.38
N GLU A 93 10.13 9.68 5.55
CA GLU A 93 9.31 8.84 4.68
C GLU A 93 7.83 9.27 4.69
N GLU A 94 7.27 9.57 5.87
CA GLU A 94 5.86 9.97 5.98
C GLU A 94 5.62 11.35 5.33
N GLU A 95 6.54 12.28 5.53
CA GLU A 95 6.63 13.58 4.86
C GLU A 95 6.63 13.43 3.33
N GLU A 96 7.46 12.53 2.79
CA GLU A 96 7.57 12.30 1.34
C GLU A 96 6.30 11.66 0.78
N LYS A 97 5.75 10.65 1.48
CA LYS A 97 4.44 10.02 1.15
C LYS A 97 3.33 11.07 1.13
N LYS A 98 3.29 12.01 2.09
CA LYS A 98 2.31 13.11 2.17
C LYS A 98 2.49 14.12 1.03
N LYS A 99 3.73 14.51 0.70
CA LYS A 99 4.08 15.36 -0.45
C LYS A 99 3.64 14.72 -1.78
N LYS A 100 3.91 13.43 -1.99
CA LYS A 100 3.51 12.64 -3.17
C LYS A 100 1.98 12.53 -3.31
N LYS A 101 1.27 12.29 -2.20
CA LYS A 101 -0.21 12.26 -2.13
C LYS A 101 -0.83 13.62 -2.49
N LYS A 102 -0.28 14.73 -1.97
CA LYS A 102 -0.69 16.11 -2.32
C LYS A 102 -0.49 16.40 -3.83
N LYS A 103 0.67 16.05 -4.41
CA LYS A 103 0.98 16.20 -5.85
C LYS A 103 0.00 15.42 -6.74
N LYS A 104 -0.34 14.16 -6.37
CA LYS A 104 -1.32 13.32 -7.08
C LYS A 104 -2.73 13.93 -7.05
N LYS A 105 -3.16 14.50 -5.90
CA LYS A 105 -4.47 15.18 -5.75
C LYS A 105 -4.55 16.44 -6.63
N LYS A 106 -3.48 17.26 -6.70
CA LYS A 106 -3.40 18.45 -7.57
C LYS A 106 -3.48 18.10 -9.07
N LYS A 107 -2.78 17.04 -9.51
CA LYS A 107 -2.85 16.53 -10.90
C LYS A 107 -4.25 16.03 -11.28
N LYS A 108 -4.94 15.31 -10.39
CA LYS A 108 -6.35 14.87 -10.59
C LYS A 108 -7.32 16.06 -10.73
N LYS A 109 -7.20 17.09 -9.86
CA LYS A 109 -8.04 18.31 -9.95
C LYS A 109 -7.84 19.06 -11.28
N LYS A 110 -6.59 19.23 -11.75
CA LYS A 110 -6.28 19.88 -13.05
C LYS A 110 -6.89 19.12 -14.24
N LYS A 111 -6.81 17.78 -14.26
CA LYS A 111 -7.44 16.94 -15.29
C LYS A 111 -8.98 17.10 -15.32
N LYS A 112 -9.65 17.11 -14.16
CA LYS A 112 -11.11 17.33 -14.07
C LYS A 112 -11.53 18.71 -14.62
N LYS A 113 -10.80 19.79 -14.27
CA LYS A 113 -11.07 21.16 -14.78
C LYS A 113 -10.92 21.24 -16.31
N LYS A 114 -9.89 20.62 -16.89
CA LYS A 114 -9.69 20.57 -18.36
C LYS A 114 -10.81 19.81 -19.08
N LYS A 115 -11.29 18.69 -18.53
CA LYS A 115 -12.44 17.93 -19.07
C LYS A 115 -13.73 18.76 -19.03
N LYS A 116 -14.04 19.45 -17.91
CA LYS A 116 -15.21 20.34 -17.80
C LYS A 116 -15.18 21.48 -18.83
N LYS A 117 -14.04 22.17 -18.99
CA LYS A 117 -13.88 23.23 -20.01
C LYS A 117 -14.12 22.71 -21.44
N LYS A 118 -13.58 21.53 -21.80
CA LYS A 118 -13.81 20.91 -23.11
C LYS A 118 -15.30 20.58 -23.35
N LYS A 119 -16.00 20.05 -22.35
CA LYS A 119 -17.46 19.77 -22.45
C LYS A 119 -18.26 21.06 -22.65
N LYS A 120 -17.96 22.12 -21.90
CA LYS A 120 -18.64 23.44 -22.04
C LYS A 120 -18.48 24.00 -23.46
N LYS A 121 -17.24 24.03 -23.98
CA LYS A 121 -16.97 24.52 -25.35
C LYS A 121 -17.71 23.73 -26.43
N LYS A 122 -17.78 22.39 -26.31
CA LYS A 122 -18.57 21.55 -27.23
C LYS A 122 -20.07 21.87 -27.16
N ASN A 123 -20.61 22.09 -25.97
CA ASN A 123 -22.02 22.44 -25.80
C ASN A 123 -22.35 23.82 -26.41
N GLU A 124 -21.51 24.83 -26.14
CA GLU A 124 -21.64 26.17 -26.73
C GLU A 124 -21.58 26.12 -28.27
N GLU A 125 -20.72 25.26 -28.84
CA GLU A 125 -20.64 25.06 -30.29
C GLU A 125 -21.92 24.41 -30.86
N LEU A 126 -22.47 23.40 -30.18
CA LEU A 126 -23.72 22.76 -30.57
C LEU A 126 -24.91 23.73 -30.49
N GLU A 127 -25.02 24.52 -29.43
CA GLU A 127 -26.00 25.59 -29.29
C GLU A 127 -25.84 26.66 -30.38
N GLY A 128 -24.60 27.02 -30.72
CA GLY A 128 -24.32 27.92 -31.85
C GLY A 128 -24.82 27.35 -33.19
N ARG A 129 -24.59 26.06 -33.45
CA ARG A 129 -25.06 25.37 -34.67
C ARG A 129 -26.59 25.32 -34.74
N THR A 130 -27.27 24.96 -33.66
CA THR A 130 -28.75 24.90 -33.62
C THR A 130 -29.35 26.29 -33.80
N ARG A 131 -28.79 27.33 -33.18
CA ARG A 131 -29.21 28.73 -33.36
C ARG A 131 -29.09 29.18 -34.82
N ARG A 132 -27.98 28.86 -35.51
CA ARG A 132 -27.78 29.15 -36.94
C ARG A 132 -28.81 28.44 -37.81
N ARG A 133 -29.06 27.14 -37.58
CA ARG A 133 -30.10 26.37 -38.29
C ARG A 133 -31.49 26.99 -38.13
N ARG A 134 -31.86 27.36 -36.91
CA ARG A 134 -33.16 28.03 -36.63
C ARG A 134 -33.28 29.35 -37.40
N ARG A 135 -32.26 30.21 -37.35
CA ARG A 135 -32.24 31.48 -38.10
C ARG A 135 -32.40 31.28 -39.61
N ARG A 136 -31.67 30.32 -40.19
CA ARG A 136 -31.79 29.97 -41.62
C ARG A 136 -33.20 29.51 -41.97
N SER A 137 -33.81 28.65 -41.15
CA SER A 137 -35.19 28.17 -41.36
C SER A 137 -36.24 29.30 -41.34
N ILE A 138 -36.05 30.31 -40.49
CA ILE A 138 -36.94 31.46 -40.39
C ILE A 138 -36.76 32.35 -41.62
N SER A 139 -35.51 32.61 -42.03
CA SER A 139 -35.21 33.39 -43.24
C SER A 139 -35.85 32.77 -44.48
N ILE A 140 -35.69 31.45 -44.68
CA ILE A 140 -36.30 30.73 -45.81
C ILE A 140 -37.82 30.86 -45.79
N ARG A 141 -38.47 30.68 -44.64
CA ARG A 141 -39.93 30.84 -44.51
C ARG A 141 -40.39 32.26 -44.85
N ARG A 142 -39.64 33.28 -44.43
CA ARG A 142 -39.94 34.68 -44.77
C ARG A 142 -39.81 34.94 -46.27
N MET A 143 -38.77 34.41 -46.91
CA MET A 143 -38.61 34.53 -48.37
C MET A 143 -39.76 33.87 -49.13
N LYS A 144 -40.15 32.65 -48.75
CA LYS A 144 -41.27 31.95 -49.39
C LYS A 144 -42.60 32.72 -49.31
N ARG A 145 -42.90 33.36 -48.18
CA ARG A 145 -44.10 34.21 -48.01
C ARG A 145 -44.11 35.48 -48.86
N ARG A 146 -42.95 35.93 -49.36
CA ARG A 146 -42.87 37.13 -50.22
C ARG A 146 -43.08 36.79 -51.69
N MET A 147 -42.94 35.53 -52.08
CA MET A 147 -42.97 35.08 -53.48
C MET A 147 -44.29 34.41 -53.88
N GLY A 148 -45.22 34.21 -52.96
CA GLY A 148 -46.54 33.63 -53.21
C GLY A 148 -47.60 34.51 -52.59
#